data_AF-A0A2Z3H6L6-F1
#
_entry.id   AF-A0A2Z3H6L6-F1
#
_cell.length_a   1.000
_cell.length_b   1.000
_cell.length_c   1.000
_cell.angle_alpha   90.00
_cell.angle_beta   90.00
_cell.angle_gamma   90.00
#
_symmetry.space_group_name_H-M   'P 1'
#
loop_
_entity.id
_entity.type
_entity.pdbx_description
1 polymer ?
#
loop_
_entity_poly.entity_id
_entity_poly.type
_entity_poly.pdbx_seq_one_letter_code
_entity_poly.pdbx_strand_id
1 'polypeptide(L)' 'MSIEEAVAKDLVGVLFVTFLFGGLALWLIVATVADAWRKVRVAERNARLKQTMIERGYRADEIVRVLNASAGDAR' A
#
# COMPACT_ATOMS: atom_id res chain seq x y z
N MET A 1 44.64 14.54 -17.37
CA MET A 1 43.47 14.50 -16.48
C MET A 1 44.00 14.68 -15.08
N SER A 2 43.63 15.78 -14.42
CA SER A 2 44.04 16.04 -13.04
C SER A 2 43.31 15.06 -12.11
N ILE A 3 43.91 14.67 -10.98
CA ILE A 3 43.32 13.75 -9.99
C ILE A 3 41.94 14.26 -9.52
N GLU A 4 41.78 15.58 -9.43
CA GLU A 4 40.53 16.24 -9.04
C GLU A 4 39.37 15.97 -10.02
N GLU A 5 39.65 15.95 -11.33
CA GLU A 5 38.64 15.70 -12.37
C GLU A 5 38.15 14.24 -12.36
N ALA A 6 39.07 13.31 -12.09
CA ALA A 6 38.74 11.89 -11.97
C ALA A 6 37.84 11.64 -10.75
N VAL A 7 38.18 12.22 -9.60
CA VAL A 7 37.39 12.12 -8.37
C VAL A 7 36.00 12.74 -8.54
N ALA A 8 35.90 13.91 -9.19
CA ALA A 8 34.61 14.55 -9.44
C ALA A 8 33.69 13.70 -10.33
N LYS A 9 34.25 13.08 -11.38
CA LYS A 9 33.49 12.20 -12.29
C LYS A 9 32.98 10.94 -11.58
N ASP A 10 33.81 10.31 -10.78
CA ASP A 10 33.43 9.11 -10.02
C ASP A 10 32.37 9.45 -8.96
N LEU A 11 32.51 10.58 -8.27
CA LEU A 11 31.52 11.05 -7.30
C LEU A 11 30.14 11.27 -7.94
N VAL A 12 30.10 11.94 -9.11
CA VAL A 12 28.85 12.14 -9.86
C VAL A 12 28.24 10.80 -10.27
N GLY A 13 29.06 9.85 -10.72
CA GLY A 13 28.60 8.50 -11.07
C GLY A 13 27.98 7.77 -9.88
N VAL A 14 28.64 7.79 -8.73
CA VAL A 14 28.15 7.17 -7.49
C VAL A 14 26.83 7.81 -7.03
N LEU A 15 26.75 9.15 -7.03
CA LEU A 15 25.53 9.86 -6.66
C LEU A 15 24.39 9.52 -7.61
N PHE A 16 24.64 9.53 -8.92
CA PHE A 16 23.63 9.23 -9.93
C PHE A 16 23.03 7.83 -9.73
N VAL A 17 23.89 6.81 -9.58
CA VAL A 17 23.47 5.43 -9.32
C VAL A 17 22.70 5.35 -8.01
N THR A 18 23.19 5.98 -6.95
CA THR A 18 22.55 5.94 -5.63
C THR A 18 21.16 6.58 -5.66
N PHE A 19 20.99 7.73 -6.30
CA PHE A 19 19.69 8.38 -6.41
C PHE A 19 18.72 7.61 -7.32
N LEU A 20 19.22 7.05 -8.42
CA LEU A 20 18.39 6.29 -9.35
C LEU A 20 17.83 5.02 -8.69
N PHE A 21 18.71 4.20 -8.11
CA PHE A 21 18.29 2.94 -7.48
C PHE A 21 17.64 3.18 -6.11
N GLY A 22 18.17 4.10 -5.31
CA GLY A 22 17.62 4.45 -4.01
C GLY A 22 16.23 5.10 -4.12
N GLY A 23 16.04 5.99 -5.09
CA GLY A 23 14.75 6.62 -5.36
C GLY A 23 13.70 5.59 -5.82
N LEU A 24 14.08 4.70 -6.75
CA LEU A 24 13.19 3.64 -7.21
C LEU A 24 12.81 2.68 -6.07
N ALA A 25 13.78 2.26 -5.26
CA ALA A 25 13.54 1.39 -4.12
C ALA A 25 12.59 2.04 -3.10
N LEU A 26 12.82 3.31 -2.75
CA LEU A 26 11.96 4.06 -1.83
C LEU A 26 10.52 4.15 -2.38
N TRP A 27 10.37 4.46 -3.66
CA TRP A 27 9.06 4.54 -4.31
C TRP A 27 8.30 3.20 -4.24
N LEU A 28 8.97 2.08 -4.53
CA LEU A 28 8.37 0.75 -4.43
C LEU A 28 7.96 0.38 -3.00
N ILE A 29 8.78 0.73 -2.01
CA ILE A 29 8.45 0.51 -0.60
C ILE A 29 7.19 1.29 -0.23
N VAL A 30 7.13 2.57 -0.57
CA VAL A 30 5.97 3.42 -0.28
C VAL A 30 4.71 2.89 -0.97
N ALA A 31 4.80 2.51 -2.24
CA ALA A 31 3.68 1.92 -2.98
C ALA A 31 3.16 0.63 -2.31
N THR A 32 4.09 -0.26 -1.90
CA THR A 32 3.76 -1.51 -1.23
C THR A 32 3.09 -1.28 0.13
N VAL A 33 3.61 -0.34 0.92
CA VAL A 33 3.03 0.04 2.21
C VAL A 33 1.65 0.65 2.03
N ALA A 34 1.46 1.53 1.04
CA ALA A 34 0.18 2.14 0.75
C ALA A 34 -0.88 1.10 0.34
N ASP A 35 -0.52 0.14 -0.51
CA ASP A 35 -1.41 -0.95 -0.91
C ASP A 35 -1.75 -1.88 0.26
N ALA A 36 -0.76 -2.23 1.09
CA ALA A 36 -0.98 -3.03 2.30
C ALA A 36 -1.91 -2.30 3.28
N TRP A 37 -1.68 -1.01 3.51
CA TRP A 37 -2.52 -0.17 4.35
C TRP A 37 -3.97 -0.14 3.85
N ARG A 38 -4.18 0.05 2.54
CA ARG A 38 -5.52 0.03 1.95
C ARG A 38 -6.22 -1.31 2.19
N LYS A 39 -5.51 -2.44 2.00
CA LYS A 39 -6.07 -3.79 2.25
C LYS A 39 -6.48 -3.97 3.70
N VAL A 40 -5.63 -3.57 4.65
CA VAL A 40 -5.92 -3.66 6.08
C VAL A 40 -7.15 -2.82 6.44
N ARG A 41 -7.24 -1.58 5.96
CA ARG A 41 -8.37 -0.68 6.27
C ARG A 41 -9.70 -1.19 5.70
N VAL A 42 -9.68 -1.80 4.52
CA VAL A 42 -10.88 -2.45 3.95
C VAL A 42 -11.27 -3.67 4.78
N ALA A 43 -10.31 -4.50 5.18
CA ALA A 43 -10.57 -5.66 6.03
C ALA A 43 -11.13 -5.25 7.41
N GLU A 44 -10.58 -4.19 8.02
CA GLU A 44 -11.04 -3.63 9.29
C GLU A 44 -12.50 -3.15 9.20
N ARG A 45 -12.85 -2.41 8.14
CA ARG A 45 -14.24 -1.97 7.91
C ARG A 45 -15.20 -3.15 7.78
N ASN A 46 -14.81 -4.18 7.03
CA ASN A 46 -15.62 -5.38 6.85
C ASN A 46 -15.78 -6.18 8.15
N ALA A 47 -14.71 -6.30 8.94
CA ALA A 47 -14.76 -6.96 10.24
C ALA A 47 -15.67 -6.20 11.21
N ARG A 48 -15.55 -4.87 11.27
CA ARG A 48 -16.39 -4.01 12.10
C ARG A 48 -17.86 -4.10 11.70
N LEU A 49 -18.16 -4.10 10.40
CA LEU A 49 -19.52 -4.27 9.90
C LEU A 49 -20.10 -5.61 10.36
N LYS A 50 -19.37 -6.71 10.17
CA LYS A 50 -19.79 -8.05 10.63
C LYS A 50 -20.06 -8.06 12.14
N GLN A 51 -19.16 -7.48 12.93
CA GLN A 51 -19.32 -7.39 14.38
C GLN A 51 -20.60 -6.63 14.76
N THR A 52 -20.83 -5.45 14.19
CA THR A 52 -22.04 -4.66 14.47
C THR A 52 -23.32 -5.39 14.05
N MET A 53 -23.30 -6.18 12.98
CA MET A 53 -24.47 -6.97 12.57
C MET A 53 -24.77 -8.09 13.57
N ILE A 54 -23.74 -8.77 14.08
CA ILE A 54 -23.88 -9.79 15.13
C ILE A 54 -24.41 -9.16 16.42
N GLU A 55 -23.84 -8.05 16.86
CA GLU A 55 -24.28 -7.32 18.07
C GLU A 55 -25.75 -6.87 17.98
N ARG A 56 -26.22 -6.53 16.77
CA ARG A 56 -27.61 -6.15 16.51
C ARG A 56 -28.55 -7.34 16.31
N GLY A 57 -28.05 -8.57 16.38
CA GLY A 57 -28.86 -9.79 16.29
C GLY A 57 -29.28 -10.17 14.86
N TYR A 58 -28.54 -9.74 13.83
CA TYR A 58 -28.83 -10.14 12.45
C TYR A 58 -28.66 -11.64 12.27
N ARG A 59 -29.52 -12.25 11.44
CA ARG A 59 -29.40 -13.66 11.05
C ARG A 59 -28.34 -13.82 9.97
N ALA A 60 -27.76 -15.01 9.87
CA ALA A 60 -26.63 -15.26 8.96
C ALA A 60 -26.96 -14.97 7.48
N ASP A 61 -28.19 -15.23 7.06
CA ASP A 61 -28.69 -14.94 5.71
C ASP A 61 -28.76 -13.43 5.43
N GLU A 62 -29.15 -12.63 6.42
CA GLU A 62 -29.19 -11.17 6.33
C GLU A 62 -27.78 -10.58 6.25
N ILE A 63 -26.83 -11.13 7.02
CA ILE A 63 -25.42 -10.74 6.99
C ILE A 63 -24.83 -10.97 5.60
N VAL A 64 -25.05 -12.15 5.02
CA VAL A 64 -24.57 -12.48 3.67
C VAL A 64 -25.17 -11.53 2.64
N ARG A 65 -26.47 -11.22 2.73
CA ARG A 65 -27.12 -10.26 1.82
C ARG A 65 -26.49 -8.87 1.89
N VAL A 66 -26.23 -8.34 3.08
CA VAL A 66 -25.61 -7.02 3.25
C VAL A 66 -24.17 -6.99 2.76
N LEU A 67 -23.37 -8.03 3.06
CA LEU A 67 -22.00 -8.13 2.56
C LEU A 67 -21.97 -8.19 1.04
N ASN A 68 -22.86 -8.97 0.42
CA ASN A 68 -22.96 -9.04 -1.04
C ASN A 68 -23.41 -7.71 -1.65
N ALA A 69 -24.34 -7.00 -1.03
CA ALA A 69 -24.74 -5.67 -1.47
C ALA A 69 -23.56 -4.68 -1.42
N SER A 70 -22.76 -4.70 -0.34
CA SER A 70 -21.57 -3.85 -0.22
C SER A 70 -20.47 -4.17 -1.24
N ALA A 71 -20.39 -5.41 -1.72
CA ALA A 71 -19.43 -5.85 -2.72
C ALA A 71 -19.90 -5.56 -4.16
N GLY A 72 -21.22 -5.52 -4.38
CA GLY A 72 -21.85 -5.29 -5.68
C GLY A 72 -21.80 -3.83 -6.14
N ASP A 73 -21.79 -2.88 -5.21
CA ASP A 73 -21.77 -1.42 -5.50
C ASP A 73 -20.35 -0.87 -5.79
N ALA A 74 -19.33 -1.73 -5.77
CA ALA A 74 -17.93 -1.38 -6.01
C ALA A 74 -17.47 -1.65 -7.46
N ARG A 75 -18.40 -1.83 -8.42
CA ARG A 75 -18.12 -1.97 -9.85
C ARG A 75 -18.60 -0.76 -10.63
#